data_AF-A0AAV4K4T8-F1
#
_entry.id   AF-A0AAV4K4T8-F1
#
_cell.length_a   1.000
_cell.length_b   1.000
_cell.length_c   1.000
_cell.angle_alpha   90.00
_cell.angle_beta   90.00
_cell.angle_gamma   90.00
#
_symmetry.space_group_name_H-M   'P 1'
#
loop_
_entity.id
_entity.type
_entity.pdbx_description
1 polymer ?
#
loop_
_entity_poly.entity_id
_entity_poly.type
_entity_poly.pdbx_seq_one_letter_code
_entity_poly.pdbx_strand_id
1 'polypeptide(L)'
;MNTLHLLNAGGPFSPVLAAEVREVTQEALARFAAELDLNGVDVVLGAGPFTIPETGVVGYAPNAFRVDLTVTPDSPAFQTLWRTEVPATLAHELHHVRRWRGPGYGETLLEALVSEGLAQQFEAGYRGEPPVYAQPTMNLAALWERAAPILHGKYDHAAWFFGSAEQALPRWGGYALGYELVRRFLAREGGDAAGHADTPASAFEGAW
;
A
#
# COMPACT_ATOMS: atom_id res chain seq x y z
N MET A 1 -15.96 10.89 12.26
CA MET A 1 -15.70 11.55 10.95
C MET A 1 -14.23 11.32 10.61
N ASN A 2 -13.90 11.15 9.33
CA ASN A 2 -12.50 11.06 8.88
C ASN A 2 -11.95 12.46 8.64
N THR A 3 -10.67 12.68 8.90
CA THR A 3 -10.06 14.01 8.88
C THR A 3 -8.75 13.99 8.10
N LEU A 4 -8.56 14.99 7.23
CA LEU A 4 -7.28 15.25 6.57
C LEU A 4 -6.55 16.42 7.26
N HIS A 5 -5.29 16.19 7.62
CA HIS A 5 -4.36 17.18 8.16
C HIS A 5 -3.26 17.46 7.15
N LEU A 6 -3.31 18.62 6.48
CA LEU A 6 -2.24 19.07 5.58
C LEU A 6 -1.19 19.88 6.34
N LEU A 7 0.02 19.36 6.46
CA LEU A 7 1.14 19.99 7.14
C LEU A 7 1.83 21.01 6.22
N ASN A 8 1.36 22.26 6.22
CA ASN A 8 1.91 23.35 5.38
C ASN A 8 2.43 24.57 6.16
N ALA A 9 2.64 24.47 7.48
CA ALA A 9 3.07 25.61 8.29
C ALA A 9 4.43 26.19 7.86
N GLY A 10 5.35 25.35 7.37
CA GLY A 10 6.65 25.75 6.85
C GLY A 10 6.64 26.19 5.38
N GLY A 11 5.48 26.23 4.73
CA GLY A 11 5.34 26.55 3.30
C GLY A 11 5.96 25.56 2.29
N PRO A 12 6.06 24.23 2.54
CA PRO A 12 6.55 23.30 1.51
C PRO A 12 5.62 23.19 0.29
N PHE A 13 4.36 23.61 0.41
CA PHE A 13 3.42 23.68 -0.69
C PHE A 13 3.08 25.15 -0.99
N SER A 14 3.15 25.52 -2.28
CA SER A 14 2.60 26.80 -2.73
C SER A 14 1.09 26.86 -2.40
N PRO A 15 0.49 28.06 -2.23
CA PRO A 15 -0.93 28.17 -1.90
C PRO A 15 -1.86 27.44 -2.87
N VAL A 16 -1.52 27.46 -4.17
CA VAL A 16 -2.26 26.75 -5.22
C VAL A 16 -2.13 25.25 -5.03
N LEU A 17 -0.90 24.73 -4.94
CA LEU A 17 -0.67 23.29 -4.77
C LEU A 17 -1.29 22.76 -3.47
N ALA A 18 -1.22 23.53 -2.38
CA ALA A 18 -1.83 23.16 -1.09
C ALA A 18 -3.35 23.03 -1.19
N ALA A 19 -4.02 23.90 -1.94
CA ALA A 19 -5.46 23.82 -2.16
C ALA A 19 -5.82 22.60 -3.01
N GLU A 20 -5.13 22.40 -4.13
CA GLU A 20 -5.41 21.30 -5.07
C GLU A 20 -5.13 19.92 -4.45
N VAL A 21 -3.99 19.75 -3.77
CA VAL A 21 -3.65 18.49 -3.10
C VAL A 21 -4.65 18.18 -1.99
N ARG A 22 -5.09 19.21 -1.23
CA ARG A 22 -6.11 19.03 -0.19
C ARG A 22 -7.41 18.53 -0.78
N GLU A 23 -7.92 19.17 -1.82
CA GLU A 23 -9.17 18.80 -2.48
C GLU A 23 -9.13 17.35 -2.99
N VAL A 24 -8.12 17.01 -3.79
CA VAL A 24 -7.93 15.65 -4.34
C VAL A 24 -7.81 14.60 -3.23
N THR A 25 -7.06 14.89 -2.17
CA THR A 25 -6.89 13.95 -1.05
C THR A 25 -8.18 13.81 -0.24
N GLN A 26 -8.97 14.88 -0.07
CA GLN A 26 -10.25 14.83 0.63
C GLN A 26 -11.30 14.03 -0.14
N GLU A 27 -11.36 14.21 -1.47
CA GLU A 27 -12.25 13.42 -2.33
C GLU A 27 -11.88 11.93 -2.29
N ALA A 28 -10.59 11.61 -2.40
CA ALA A 28 -10.08 10.26 -2.29
C ALA A 28 -10.40 9.65 -0.91
N LEU A 29 -10.15 10.38 0.18
CA LEU A 29 -10.47 9.94 1.53
C LEU A 29 -11.97 9.63 1.69
N ALA A 30 -12.84 10.53 1.23
CA ALA A 30 -14.29 10.33 1.31
C ALA A 30 -14.73 9.09 0.55
N ARG A 31 -14.22 8.90 -0.68
CA ARG A 31 -14.53 7.74 -1.53
C ARG A 31 -14.07 6.43 -0.89
N PHE A 32 -12.78 6.29 -0.63
CA PHE A 32 -12.21 5.01 -0.20
C PHE A 32 -12.60 4.65 1.23
N ALA A 33 -12.79 5.64 2.10
CA ALA A 33 -13.32 5.35 3.42
C ALA A 33 -14.78 4.85 3.37
N ALA A 34 -15.60 5.34 2.45
CA ALA A 34 -16.94 4.80 2.27
C ALA A 34 -16.89 3.37 1.72
N GLU A 35 -16.03 3.11 0.73
CA GLU A 35 -15.85 1.78 0.12
C GLU A 35 -15.34 0.73 1.11
N LEU A 36 -14.47 1.12 2.05
CA LEU A 36 -13.88 0.25 3.07
C LEU A 36 -14.64 0.26 4.41
N ASP A 37 -15.78 0.96 4.51
CA ASP A 37 -16.53 1.16 5.76
C ASP A 37 -15.67 1.70 6.93
N LEU A 38 -14.89 2.74 6.64
CA LEU A 38 -13.98 3.39 7.57
C LEU A 38 -14.56 4.69 8.14
N ASN A 39 -14.46 4.81 9.46
CA ASN A 39 -14.75 6.03 10.21
C ASN A 39 -13.66 6.29 11.25
N GLY A 40 -13.45 7.57 11.62
CA GLY A 40 -12.49 7.95 12.65
C GLY A 40 -11.02 7.77 12.23
N VAL A 41 -10.73 7.92 10.94
CA VAL A 41 -9.36 7.87 10.40
C VAL A 41 -8.80 9.28 10.26
N ASP A 42 -7.61 9.50 10.80
CA ASP A 42 -6.79 10.68 10.55
C ASP A 42 -5.78 10.41 9.41
N VAL A 43 -5.86 11.20 8.35
CA VAL A 43 -4.86 11.22 7.27
C VAL A 43 -3.96 12.43 7.49
N VAL A 44 -2.66 12.22 7.64
CA VAL A 44 -1.66 13.29 7.75
C VAL A 44 -0.90 13.36 6.43
N LEU A 45 -0.99 14.49 5.72
CA LEU A 45 -0.23 14.73 4.49
C LEU A 45 0.86 15.77 4.77
N GLY A 46 2.12 15.41 4.54
CA GLY A 46 3.26 16.29 4.73
C GLY A 46 4.30 16.17 3.62
N ALA A 47 5.22 17.13 3.58
CA ALA A 47 6.36 17.09 2.67
C ALA A 47 7.60 16.50 3.37
N GLY A 48 8.38 15.70 2.65
CA GLY A 48 9.62 15.11 3.16
C GLY A 48 10.47 14.52 2.03
N PRO A 49 11.78 14.24 2.28
CA PRO A 49 12.71 13.82 1.22
C PRO A 49 12.66 12.32 0.92
N PHE A 50 11.96 11.52 1.72
CA PHE A 50 11.96 10.06 1.61
C PHE A 50 10.64 9.58 1.01
N THR A 51 10.59 9.52 -0.32
CA THR A 51 9.45 9.00 -1.09
C THR A 51 9.90 7.97 -2.09
N ILE A 52 8.97 7.22 -2.70
CA ILE A 52 9.28 6.36 -3.84
C ILE A 52 9.76 7.24 -5.01
N PRO A 53 10.97 7.06 -5.56
CA PRO A 53 11.49 7.92 -6.62
C PRO A 53 10.60 7.96 -7.86
N GLU A 54 9.94 6.84 -8.18
CA GLU A 54 9.09 6.67 -9.35
C GLU A 54 7.77 7.46 -9.27
N THR A 55 7.31 7.83 -8.06
CA THR A 55 6.00 8.49 -7.86
C THR A 55 6.11 9.85 -7.14
N GLY A 56 7.16 10.02 -6.33
CA GLY A 56 7.30 11.16 -5.43
C GLY A 56 6.33 11.13 -4.23
N VAL A 57 5.72 9.97 -3.95
CA VAL A 57 4.76 9.74 -2.86
C VAL A 57 5.14 8.46 -2.10
N VAL A 58 4.91 8.43 -0.79
CA VAL A 58 4.93 7.21 0.02
C VAL A 58 3.84 7.28 1.08
N GLY A 59 3.27 6.12 1.42
CA GLY A 59 2.26 5.96 2.44
C GLY A 59 2.75 5.12 3.62
N TYR A 60 2.07 5.25 4.75
CA TYR A 60 2.23 4.38 5.90
C TYR A 60 0.97 4.37 6.78
N ALA A 61 0.45 3.19 7.09
CA ALA A 61 -0.65 2.99 8.03
C ALA A 61 -0.18 2.30 9.32
N PRO A 62 0.18 3.06 10.38
CA PRO A 62 0.70 2.47 11.63
C PRO A 62 -0.33 1.70 12.46
N ASN A 63 -1.63 1.93 12.24
CA ASN A 63 -2.72 1.31 13.01
C ASN A 63 -4.09 1.53 12.34
N ALA A 64 -5.17 1.10 13.02
CA ALA A 64 -6.57 1.16 12.55
C ALA A 64 -7.19 2.56 12.43
N PHE A 65 -6.45 3.63 12.72
CA PHE A 65 -6.98 5.00 12.82
C PHE A 65 -6.11 6.07 12.15
N ARG A 66 -4.97 5.71 11.55
CA ARG A 66 -4.04 6.70 11.00
C ARG A 66 -3.42 6.27 9.68
N VAL A 67 -3.33 7.22 8.76
CA VAL A 67 -2.51 7.16 7.54
C VAL A 67 -1.56 8.34 7.54
N ASP A 68 -0.28 8.09 7.28
CA ASP A 68 0.73 9.10 6.99
C ASP A 68 1.07 9.07 5.49
N LEU A 69 0.86 10.19 4.81
CA LEU A 69 1.29 10.41 3.43
C LEU A 69 2.44 11.40 3.42
N THR A 70 3.56 11.00 2.83
CA THR A 70 4.70 11.87 2.58
C THR A 70 4.87 12.09 1.09
N VAL A 71 5.04 13.34 0.68
CA VAL A 71 5.28 13.72 -0.70
C VAL A 71 6.56 14.54 -0.83
N THR A 72 7.18 14.52 -2.00
CA THR A 72 8.34 15.37 -2.33
C THR A 72 7.90 16.41 -3.38
N PRO A 73 7.45 17.63 -2.99
CA PRO A 73 6.90 18.61 -3.94
C PRO A 73 7.84 19.00 -5.09
N ASP A 74 9.15 19.00 -4.82
CA ASP A 74 10.19 19.33 -5.80
C ASP A 74 10.60 18.14 -6.68
N SER A 75 10.07 16.94 -6.43
CA SER A 75 10.33 15.76 -7.27
C SER A 75 9.65 15.93 -8.63
N PRO A 76 10.36 15.72 -9.75
CA PRO A 76 9.74 15.72 -11.08
C PRO A 76 8.60 14.71 -11.21
N ALA A 77 8.73 13.56 -10.55
CA ALA A 77 7.68 12.53 -10.52
C ALA A 77 6.43 13.07 -9.83
N PHE A 78 6.57 13.68 -8.66
CA PHE A 78 5.44 14.27 -7.94
C PHE A 78 4.74 15.36 -8.78
N GLN A 79 5.52 16.31 -9.32
CA GLN A 79 4.96 17.42 -10.12
C GLN A 79 4.10 16.96 -11.29
N THR A 80 4.39 15.77 -11.83
CA THR A 80 3.67 15.18 -12.96
C THR A 80 2.53 14.26 -12.51
N LEU A 81 2.74 13.48 -11.45
CA LEU A 81 1.91 12.30 -11.15
C LEU A 81 1.05 12.45 -9.90
N TRP A 82 1.19 13.51 -9.09
CA TRP A 82 0.54 13.60 -7.77
C TRP A 82 -0.98 13.42 -7.82
N ARG A 83 -1.65 13.86 -8.89
CA ARG A 83 -3.11 13.73 -9.06
C ARG A 83 -3.57 12.28 -9.14
N THR A 84 -2.71 11.36 -9.57
CA THR A 84 -2.98 9.92 -9.62
C THR A 84 -2.36 9.19 -8.42
N GLU A 85 -1.12 9.55 -8.06
CA GLU A 85 -0.35 8.84 -7.04
C GLU A 85 -0.77 9.13 -5.60
N VAL A 86 -1.26 10.34 -5.30
CA VAL A 86 -1.74 10.64 -3.94
C VAL A 86 -3.03 9.88 -3.63
N PRO A 87 -4.09 9.90 -4.48
CA PRO A 87 -5.27 9.08 -4.25
C PRO A 87 -4.97 7.59 -4.19
N ALA A 88 -4.11 7.09 -5.07
CA ALA A 88 -3.84 5.66 -5.13
C ALA A 88 -3.00 5.15 -3.95
N THR A 89 -1.97 5.91 -3.53
CA THR A 89 -1.27 5.63 -2.27
C THR A 89 -2.24 5.69 -1.08
N LEU A 90 -3.17 6.66 -1.05
CA LEU A 90 -4.16 6.72 0.01
C LEU A 90 -5.11 5.50 0.00
N ALA A 91 -5.52 5.02 -1.18
CA ALA A 91 -6.34 3.81 -1.31
C ALA A 91 -5.62 2.60 -0.68
N HIS A 92 -4.34 2.43 -1.00
CA HIS A 92 -3.48 1.40 -0.44
C HIS A 92 -3.43 1.47 1.09
N GLU A 93 -3.09 2.63 1.66
CA GLU A 93 -2.96 2.78 3.10
C GLU A 93 -4.29 2.67 3.85
N LEU A 94 -5.40 3.13 3.26
CA LEU A 94 -6.72 2.95 3.86
C LEU A 94 -7.12 1.46 3.88
N HIS A 95 -6.69 0.67 2.90
CA HIS A 95 -6.88 -0.78 2.95
C HIS A 95 -6.14 -1.39 4.15
N HIS A 96 -4.88 -0.99 4.39
CA HIS A 96 -4.17 -1.40 5.61
C HIS A 96 -4.90 -0.97 6.88
N VAL A 97 -5.40 0.27 6.96
CA VAL A 97 -6.24 0.73 8.08
C VAL A 97 -7.46 -0.16 8.27
N ARG A 98 -8.11 -0.59 7.18
CA ARG A 98 -9.25 -1.51 7.25
C ARG A 98 -8.83 -2.89 7.75
N ARG A 99 -7.69 -3.40 7.31
CA ARG A 99 -7.15 -4.69 7.77
C ARG A 99 -6.68 -4.66 9.22
N TRP A 100 -6.18 -3.53 9.71
CA TRP A 100 -5.86 -3.30 11.13
C TRP A 100 -7.07 -3.44 12.05
N ARG A 101 -8.29 -3.31 11.55
CA ARG A 101 -9.54 -3.55 12.31
C ARG A 101 -9.92 -5.02 12.41
N GLY A 102 -9.31 -5.87 11.60
CA GLY A 102 -9.48 -7.32 11.61
C GLY A 102 -8.19 -8.01 12.06
N PRO A 103 -7.54 -8.82 11.20
CA PRO A 103 -6.38 -9.62 11.58
C PRO A 103 -5.10 -8.81 11.83
N GLY A 104 -5.05 -7.53 11.46
CA GLY A 104 -3.82 -6.74 11.52
C GLY A 104 -2.91 -6.95 10.31
N TYR A 105 -1.83 -6.17 10.26
CA TYR A 105 -0.81 -6.30 9.20
C TYR A 105 -0.07 -7.64 9.28
N GLY A 106 0.18 -8.12 10.51
CA GLY A 106 0.82 -9.40 10.82
C GLY A 106 2.30 -9.32 11.16
N GLU A 107 2.84 -10.45 11.61
CA GLU A 107 4.22 -10.61 12.09
C GLU A 107 5.04 -11.63 11.27
N THR A 108 4.35 -12.44 10.46
CA THR A 108 4.95 -13.46 9.60
C THR A 108 5.06 -13.00 8.15
N LEU A 109 5.89 -13.69 7.35
CA LEU A 109 6.04 -13.35 5.93
C LEU A 109 4.71 -13.50 5.18
N LEU A 110 3.96 -14.59 5.45
CA LEU A 110 2.66 -14.82 4.80
C LEU A 110 1.67 -13.68 5.10
N GLU A 111 1.59 -13.25 6.35
CA GLU A 111 0.67 -12.17 6.71
C GLU A 111 1.04 -10.86 6.02
N ALA A 112 2.32 -10.52 5.94
CA ALA A 112 2.76 -9.34 5.22
C ALA A 112 2.51 -9.44 3.70
N LEU A 113 2.80 -10.59 3.08
CA LEU A 113 2.48 -10.82 1.66
C LEU A 113 0.99 -10.64 1.38
N VAL A 114 0.11 -11.15 2.25
CA VAL A 114 -1.34 -11.00 2.10
C VAL A 114 -1.79 -9.58 2.37
N SER A 115 -1.27 -8.93 3.42
CA SER A 115 -1.61 -7.55 3.76
C SER A 115 -1.26 -6.58 2.64
N GLU A 116 -0.05 -6.69 2.10
CA GLU A 116 0.41 -5.90 0.95
C GLU A 116 -0.36 -6.27 -0.32
N GLY A 117 -0.51 -7.56 -0.59
CA GLY A 117 -1.22 -8.03 -1.78
C GLY A 117 -2.67 -7.54 -1.84
N LEU A 118 -3.40 -7.57 -0.72
CA LEU A 118 -4.77 -7.05 -0.67
C LEU A 118 -4.80 -5.53 -0.86
N ALA A 119 -3.91 -4.78 -0.21
CA ALA A 119 -3.83 -3.33 -0.40
C ALA A 119 -3.50 -2.96 -1.85
N GLN A 120 -2.58 -3.68 -2.49
CA GLN A 120 -2.23 -3.50 -3.89
C GLN A 120 -3.35 -3.90 -4.86
N GLN A 121 -4.14 -4.93 -4.55
CA GLN A 121 -5.32 -5.29 -5.36
C GLN A 121 -6.42 -4.23 -5.25
N PHE A 122 -6.64 -3.67 -4.05
CA PHE A 122 -7.57 -2.55 -3.86
C PHE A 122 -7.12 -1.30 -4.63
N GLU A 123 -5.84 -0.93 -4.49
CA GLU A 123 -5.21 0.15 -5.24
C GLU A 123 -5.32 -0.06 -6.76
N ALA A 124 -5.03 -1.27 -7.25
CA ALA A 124 -5.12 -1.61 -8.67
C ALA A 124 -6.56 -1.52 -9.20
N GLY A 125 -7.56 -1.87 -8.38
CA GLY A 125 -8.98 -1.68 -8.73
C GLY A 125 -9.34 -0.22 -8.98
N TYR A 126 -8.74 0.71 -8.22
CA TYR A 126 -8.88 2.14 -8.47
C TYR A 126 -8.07 2.63 -9.69
N ARG A 127 -6.79 2.24 -9.78
CA ARG A 127 -5.89 2.68 -10.86
C ARG A 127 -6.27 2.12 -12.23
N GLY A 128 -6.86 0.92 -12.27
CA GLY A 128 -7.06 0.13 -13.49
C GLY A 128 -5.83 -0.70 -13.91
N GLU A 129 -4.72 -0.60 -13.17
CA GLU A 129 -3.49 -1.36 -13.42
C GLU A 129 -2.73 -1.63 -12.10
N PRO A 130 -1.86 -2.65 -12.05
CA PRO A 130 -1.04 -2.93 -10.87
C PRO A 130 -0.09 -1.76 -10.57
N PRO A 131 0.09 -1.38 -9.28
CA PRO A 131 1.08 -0.37 -8.92
C PRO A 131 2.50 -0.82 -9.31
N VAL A 132 3.41 0.13 -9.48
CA VAL A 132 4.77 -0.14 -10.00
C VAL A 132 5.53 -1.20 -9.18
N TYR A 133 5.30 -1.24 -7.86
CA TYR A 133 5.89 -2.22 -6.93
C TYR A 133 5.19 -3.58 -6.91
N ALA A 134 4.04 -3.73 -7.55
CA ALA A 134 3.38 -5.02 -7.78
C ALA A 134 3.81 -5.68 -9.11
N GLN A 135 4.43 -4.94 -10.02
CA GLN A 135 4.77 -5.45 -11.35
C GLN A 135 6.04 -6.33 -11.27
N PRO A 136 5.95 -7.63 -11.60
CA PRO A 136 7.07 -8.54 -11.40
C PRO A 136 8.18 -8.26 -12.41
N THR A 137 9.39 -8.01 -11.90
CA THR A 137 10.63 -7.92 -12.68
C THR A 137 11.53 -9.15 -12.48
N MET A 138 11.00 -10.16 -11.79
CA MET A 138 11.70 -11.36 -11.33
C MET A 138 10.87 -12.63 -11.59
N ASN A 139 11.51 -13.80 -11.49
CA ASN A 139 10.79 -15.07 -11.50
C ASN A 139 10.08 -15.29 -10.15
N LEU A 140 8.78 -15.03 -10.13
CA LEU A 140 7.94 -15.18 -8.95
C LEU A 140 7.88 -16.62 -8.43
N ALA A 141 7.88 -17.63 -9.30
CA ALA A 141 7.85 -19.03 -8.86
C ALA A 141 9.12 -19.40 -8.08
N ALA A 142 10.29 -19.00 -8.58
CA ALA A 142 11.57 -19.20 -7.88
C ALA A 142 11.64 -18.39 -6.57
N LEU A 143 11.05 -17.19 -6.53
CA LEU A 143 10.99 -16.39 -5.30
C LEU A 143 10.05 -17.02 -4.27
N TRP A 144 8.93 -17.61 -4.69
CA TRP A 144 8.03 -18.34 -3.80
C TRP A 144 8.66 -19.59 -3.21
N GLU A 145 9.44 -20.37 -3.99
CA GLU A 145 10.18 -21.52 -3.46
C GLU A 145 11.09 -21.14 -2.28
N ARG A 146 11.59 -19.89 -2.27
CA ARG A 146 12.37 -19.34 -1.16
C ARG A 146 11.51 -18.83 0.00
N ALA A 147 10.31 -18.31 -0.29
CA ALA A 147 9.38 -17.79 0.70
C ALA A 147 8.68 -18.92 1.48
N ALA A 148 8.25 -19.98 0.78
CA ALA A 148 7.50 -21.12 1.29
C ALA A 148 8.01 -21.69 2.63
N PRO A 149 9.32 -21.99 2.81
CA PRO A 149 9.81 -22.56 4.06
C PRO A 149 9.79 -21.60 5.26
N ILE A 150 9.60 -20.29 5.05
CA ILE A 150 9.62 -19.27 6.10
C ILE A 150 8.31 -18.49 6.24
N LEU A 151 7.25 -18.90 5.55
CA LEU A 151 5.96 -18.19 5.52
C LEU A 151 5.41 -17.85 6.90
N HIS A 152 5.54 -18.77 7.86
CA HIS A 152 5.03 -18.60 9.23
C HIS A 152 6.09 -18.14 10.23
N GLY A 153 7.32 -17.90 9.78
CA GLY A 153 8.44 -17.52 10.62
C GLY A 153 8.67 -16.01 10.67
N LYS A 154 9.63 -15.62 11.52
CA LYS A 154 10.22 -14.27 11.44
C LYS A 154 10.97 -14.13 10.12
N TYR A 155 10.90 -12.94 9.55
CA TYR A 155 11.56 -12.60 8.30
C TYR A 155 12.14 -11.18 8.40
N ASP A 156 13.08 -10.87 7.51
CA ASP A 156 13.60 -9.52 7.34
C ASP A 156 12.69 -8.74 6.40
N HIS A 157 11.84 -7.90 6.96
CA HIS A 157 10.88 -7.12 6.18
C HIS A 157 11.55 -6.22 5.15
N ALA A 158 12.63 -5.54 5.54
CA ALA A 158 13.34 -4.65 4.63
C ALA A 158 13.94 -5.43 3.45
N ALA A 159 14.55 -6.60 3.72
CA ALA A 159 15.13 -7.41 2.66
C ALA A 159 14.08 -7.96 1.68
N TRP A 160 12.93 -8.41 2.18
CA TRP A 160 11.87 -8.98 1.33
C TRP A 160 11.12 -7.93 0.51
N PHE A 161 10.81 -6.78 1.10
CA PHE A 161 9.95 -5.77 0.48
C PHE A 161 10.73 -4.65 -0.21
N PHE A 162 11.87 -4.23 0.32
CA PHE A 162 12.73 -3.20 -0.31
C PHE A 162 13.91 -3.77 -1.09
N GLY A 163 14.23 -5.06 -0.90
CA GLY A 163 15.31 -5.78 -1.57
C GLY A 163 16.60 -5.86 -0.74
N SER A 164 17.43 -6.84 -1.06
CA SER A 164 18.73 -7.05 -0.38
C SER A 164 19.71 -7.75 -1.30
N ALA A 165 20.86 -7.11 -1.55
CA ALA A 165 21.94 -7.73 -2.32
C ALA A 165 22.58 -8.91 -1.55
N GLU A 166 22.74 -8.79 -0.23
CA GLU A 166 23.29 -9.84 0.65
C GLU A 166 22.43 -11.11 0.60
N GLN A 167 21.11 -10.95 0.64
CA GLN A 167 20.16 -12.07 0.60
C GLN A 167 19.73 -12.42 -0.84
N ALA A 168 20.30 -11.77 -1.87
CA ALA A 168 19.89 -11.91 -3.26
C ALA A 168 18.35 -11.79 -3.45
N LEU A 169 17.73 -10.84 -2.76
CA LEU A 169 16.30 -10.53 -2.87
C LEU A 169 16.11 -9.29 -3.74
N PRO A 170 15.25 -9.36 -4.79
CA PRO A 170 15.01 -8.22 -5.65
C PRO A 170 14.22 -7.13 -4.92
N ARG A 171 14.44 -5.87 -5.31
CA ARG A 171 13.58 -4.76 -4.90
C ARG A 171 12.13 -5.11 -5.25
N TRP A 172 11.24 -4.91 -4.29
CA TRP A 172 9.80 -5.22 -4.40
C TRP A 172 9.44 -6.69 -4.58
N GLY A 173 10.34 -7.62 -4.27
CA GLY A 173 10.05 -9.06 -4.35
C GLY A 173 8.83 -9.49 -3.54
N GLY A 174 8.73 -9.06 -2.28
CA GLY A 174 7.59 -9.33 -1.41
C GLY A 174 6.29 -8.71 -1.92
N TYR A 175 6.33 -7.46 -2.40
CA TYR A 175 5.19 -6.77 -2.99
C TYR A 175 4.65 -7.50 -4.23
N ALA A 176 5.52 -7.90 -5.16
CA ALA A 176 5.10 -8.61 -6.38
C ALA A 176 4.58 -10.02 -6.06
N LEU A 177 5.20 -10.72 -5.09
CA LEU A 177 4.70 -12.02 -4.59
C LEU A 177 3.31 -11.89 -3.97
N GLY A 178 3.13 -10.91 -3.07
CA GLY A 178 1.88 -10.68 -2.36
C GLY A 178 0.74 -10.35 -3.31
N TYR A 179 0.99 -9.43 -4.25
CA TYR A 179 0.03 -9.09 -5.29
C TYR A 179 -0.45 -10.32 -6.08
N GLU A 180 0.48 -11.17 -6.54
CA GLU A 180 0.16 -12.36 -7.31
C GLU A 180 -0.56 -13.43 -6.48
N LEU A 181 -0.14 -13.65 -5.23
CA LEU A 181 -0.79 -14.59 -4.30
C LEU A 181 -2.26 -14.21 -4.10
N VAL A 182 -2.52 -12.94 -3.79
CA VAL A 182 -3.88 -12.43 -3.57
C VAL A 182 -4.68 -12.44 -4.88
N ARG A 183 -4.06 -12.10 -6.02
CA ARG A 183 -4.72 -12.18 -7.34
C ARG A 183 -5.23 -13.60 -7.62
N ARG A 184 -4.41 -14.61 -7.37
CA ARG A 184 -4.78 -16.04 -7.55
C ARG A 184 -5.90 -16.44 -6.61
N PHE A 185 -5.82 -16.01 -5.34
CA PHE A 185 -6.86 -16.26 -4.36
C PHE A 185 -8.21 -15.68 -4.81
N LEU A 186 -8.25 -14.39 -5.18
CA LEU A 186 -9.48 -13.73 -5.64
C LEU A 186 -10.03 -14.36 -6.92
N ALA A 187 -9.17 -14.80 -7.84
CA ALA A 187 -9.60 -15.51 -9.05
C ALA A 187 -10.23 -16.88 -8.74
N ARG A 188 -9.86 -17.53 -7.63
CA ARG A 188 -10.38 -18.84 -7.23
C ARG A 188 -11.63 -18.72 -6.36
N GLU A 189 -11.59 -17.89 -5.32
CA GLU A 189 -12.66 -17.77 -4.32
C GLU A 189 -13.73 -16.75 -4.70
N GLY A 190 -13.40 -15.81 -5.60
CA GLY A 190 -14.25 -14.65 -5.91
C GLY A 190 -14.05 -13.51 -4.93
N GLY A 191 -14.94 -12.52 -4.99
CA GLY A 191 -14.88 -11.31 -4.16
C GLY A 191 -13.83 -10.30 -4.63
N ASP A 192 -13.52 -9.35 -3.76
CA ASP A 192 -12.53 -8.30 -4.00
C ASP A 192 -11.67 -8.06 -2.74
N ALA A 193 -10.67 -7.19 -2.89
CA ALA A 193 -9.75 -6.89 -1.80
C ALA A 193 -10.44 -6.24 -0.58
N ALA A 194 -11.49 -5.44 -0.80
CA ALA A 194 -12.24 -4.80 0.29
C ALA A 194 -13.01 -5.85 1.10
N GLY A 195 -13.72 -6.76 0.43
CA GLY A 195 -14.46 -7.86 1.05
C GLY A 195 -13.57 -8.87 1.77
N HIS A 196 -12.33 -9.05 1.32
CA HIS A 196 -11.37 -9.97 1.93
C HIS A 196 -10.43 -9.32 2.97
N ALA A 197 -10.65 -8.06 3.35
CA ALA A 197 -9.78 -7.37 4.31
C ALA A 197 -9.63 -8.11 5.67
N ASP A 198 -10.69 -8.80 6.12
CA ASP A 198 -10.70 -9.59 7.36
C ASP A 198 -10.28 -11.05 7.19
N THR A 199 -10.04 -11.50 5.95
CA THR A 199 -9.68 -12.90 5.69
C THR A 199 -8.29 -13.17 6.28
N PRO A 200 -8.12 -14.21 7.11
CA PRO A 200 -6.84 -14.55 7.71
C PRO A 200 -5.84 -14.98 6.63
N ALA A 201 -4.57 -14.65 6.83
CA ALA A 201 -3.53 -14.90 5.82
C ALA A 201 -3.37 -16.39 5.46
N SER A 202 -3.67 -17.30 6.38
CA SER A 202 -3.66 -18.76 6.15
C SER A 202 -4.62 -19.22 5.06
N ALA A 203 -5.69 -18.48 4.76
CA ALA A 203 -6.62 -18.82 3.68
C ALA A 203 -5.99 -18.61 2.28
N PHE A 204 -5.00 -17.72 2.18
CA PHE A 204 -4.35 -17.37 0.92
C PHE A 204 -3.22 -18.33 0.55
N GLU A 205 -2.62 -19.02 1.52
CA GLU A 205 -1.43 -19.86 1.31
C GLU A 205 -1.60 -20.89 0.19
N GLY A 206 -2.75 -21.57 0.16
CA GLY A 206 -3.02 -22.57 -0.87
C GLY A 206 -3.33 -22.00 -2.26
N ALA A 207 -3.28 -20.68 -2.46
CA ALA A 207 -3.53 -20.04 -3.74
C ALA A 207 -2.28 -19.94 -4.64
N TRP A 208 -1.10 -20.25 -4.10
CA TRP A 208 0.11 -20.35 -4.90
C TRP A 208 0.21 -21.65 -5.67
#